data_AF-A0A938GG20-F1
#
_entry.id   AF-A0A938GG20-F1
#
_cell.length_a   1.000
_cell.length_b   1.000
_cell.length_c   1.000
_cell.angle_alpha   90.00
_cell.angle_beta   90.00
_cell.angle_gamma   90.00
#
_symmetry.space_group_name_H-M   'P 1'
#
loop_
_entity.id
_entity.type
_entity.pdbx_description
1 polymer ?
#
loop_
_entity_poly.entity_id
_entity_poly.type
_entity_poly.pdbx_seq_one_letter_code
_entity_poly.pdbx_strand_id
1 'polypeptide(L)'
;MLLHYSESMTLRFCVRTSIRTTCVLGLLLSFTASLAAADPGKQYVVRKNDTLTEIARKHEVSVAALMKHNQLDQPNWIYPGMVIRIPGSDGRKAAGSLDAALRKKLDLISVPSRKWRYVVVHHSATEAGSAAGMDRYHREERHMENGLAYHFVIGNGHGMRDGDITIGNRWREQLDGGHLASESLNAKSIGICLVGNFDQERPTQKQMASLQSLVGYLLKRCRLSASAVKTHQQINPVHTRCPGRQFPARDLVKSLKS
;
A
#
# COMPACT_ATOMS: atom_id res chain seq x y z
N MET A 1 -70.52 -8.21 -46.15
CA MET A 1 -71.09 -9.06 -47.22
C MET A 1 -70.32 -8.69 -48.49
N LEU A 2 -69.15 -9.31 -48.69
CA LEU A 2 -68.92 -10.37 -49.70
C LEU A 2 -69.14 -9.78 -51.12
N LEU A 3 -68.16 -9.74 -52.03
CA LEU A 3 -67.46 -10.90 -52.58
C LEU A 3 -66.20 -10.49 -53.39
N HIS A 4 -65.21 -11.37 -53.30
CA HIS A 4 -64.35 -11.93 -54.34
C HIS A 4 -63.41 -11.09 -55.24
N TYR A 5 -62.15 -11.46 -55.04
CA TYR A 5 -60.96 -11.46 -55.89
C TYR A 5 -61.10 -12.36 -57.15
N SER A 6 -60.46 -11.98 -58.26
CA SER A 6 -60.10 -12.83 -59.42
C SER A 6 -58.92 -12.15 -60.16
N GLU A 7 -57.70 -12.68 -60.02
CA GLU A 7 -56.94 -13.49 -61.00
C GLU A 7 -56.46 -12.78 -62.28
N SER A 8 -55.14 -12.80 -62.51
CA SER A 8 -54.46 -12.88 -63.83
C SER A 8 -52.93 -12.83 -63.63
N MET A 9 -52.19 -13.91 -63.93
CA MET A 9 -51.61 -14.29 -65.24
C MET A 9 -50.24 -13.65 -65.57
N THR A 10 -49.22 -14.53 -65.49
CA THR A 10 -48.17 -14.81 -66.49
C THR A 10 -47.16 -13.74 -66.96
N LEU A 11 -45.90 -13.98 -66.58
CA LEU A 11 -44.67 -14.13 -67.39
C LEU A 11 -44.41 -13.18 -68.58
N ARG A 12 -43.29 -12.43 -68.50
CA ARG A 12 -42.34 -12.21 -69.61
C ARG A 12 -40.94 -11.85 -69.09
N PHE A 13 -39.95 -12.59 -69.60
CA PHE A 13 -38.49 -12.42 -69.47
C PHE A 13 -38.00 -11.02 -69.90
N CYS A 14 -37.01 -10.44 -69.21
CA CYS A 14 -35.79 -9.87 -69.84
C CYS A 14 -34.75 -9.35 -68.81
N VAL A 15 -33.62 -10.06 -68.73
CA VAL A 15 -32.22 -9.58 -68.72
C VAL A 15 -31.75 -8.51 -67.69
N ARG A 16 -30.82 -9.01 -66.85
CA ARG A 16 -29.62 -8.36 -66.23
C ARG A 16 -29.79 -6.98 -65.59
N THR A 17 -29.59 -6.93 -64.27
CA THR A 17 -28.41 -6.28 -63.67
C THR A 17 -28.28 -6.60 -62.18
N SER A 18 -27.10 -7.09 -61.80
CA SER A 18 -26.45 -7.12 -60.48
C SER A 18 -27.30 -6.70 -59.25
N ILE A 19 -27.86 -7.68 -58.54
CA ILE A 19 -28.32 -7.47 -57.16
C ILE A 19 -27.12 -7.71 -56.24
N ARG A 20 -26.77 -6.65 -55.53
CA ARG A 20 -25.86 -6.62 -54.40
C ARG A 20 -26.38 -7.57 -53.32
N THR A 21 -25.92 -8.81 -53.31
CA THR A 21 -26.01 -9.66 -52.13
C THR A 21 -25.00 -9.13 -51.13
N THR A 22 -25.43 -8.29 -50.20
CA THR A 22 -24.68 -8.01 -48.98
C THR A 22 -24.51 -9.34 -48.25
N CYS A 23 -23.35 -9.96 -48.42
CA CYS A 23 -22.85 -10.99 -47.53
C CYS A 23 -22.91 -10.42 -46.10
N VAL A 24 -23.76 -11.03 -45.28
CA VAL A 24 -23.66 -10.92 -43.83
C VAL A 24 -22.33 -11.58 -43.48
N LEU A 25 -21.27 -10.76 -43.40
CA LEU A 25 -19.97 -11.18 -42.90
C LEU A 25 -20.19 -11.48 -41.41
N GLY A 26 -20.36 -12.77 -41.09
CA GLY A 26 -20.37 -13.25 -39.73
C GLY A 26 -19.06 -12.83 -39.07
N LEU A 27 -19.13 -11.80 -38.24
CA LEU A 27 -18.03 -11.39 -37.38
C LEU A 27 -17.88 -12.48 -36.31
N LEU A 28 -17.11 -13.52 -36.64
CA LEU A 28 -16.52 -14.42 -35.65
C LEU A 28 -15.60 -13.57 -34.78
N LEU A 29 -16.15 -13.00 -33.69
CA LEU A 29 -15.34 -12.56 -32.57
C LEU A 29 -14.61 -13.79 -32.05
N SER A 30 -13.39 -13.96 -32.54
CA SER A 30 -12.44 -14.91 -32.02
C SER A 30 -12.03 -14.36 -30.65
N PHE A 31 -12.77 -14.75 -29.61
CA PHE A 31 -12.34 -14.51 -28.24
C PHE A 31 -11.18 -15.47 -27.97
N THR A 32 -9.99 -15.11 -28.43
CA THR A 32 -8.77 -15.75 -27.96
C THR A 32 -8.62 -15.34 -26.50
N ALA A 33 -9.18 -16.13 -25.60
CA ALA A 33 -8.81 -16.10 -24.20
C ALA A 33 -7.31 -16.43 -24.15
N SER A 34 -6.49 -15.39 -24.03
CA SER A 34 -5.08 -15.56 -23.69
C SER A 34 -5.05 -16.19 -22.31
N LEU A 35 -4.86 -17.51 -22.23
CA LEU A 35 -4.34 -18.12 -21.02
C LEU A 35 -2.96 -17.48 -20.81
N ALA A 36 -2.89 -16.52 -19.89
CA ALA A 36 -1.63 -16.11 -19.33
C ALA A 36 -1.00 -17.38 -18.74
N ALA A 37 0.00 -17.93 -19.43
CA ALA A 37 0.82 -18.99 -18.89
C ALA A 37 1.36 -18.49 -17.56
N ALA A 38 1.06 -19.21 -16.47
CA ALA A 38 1.62 -18.91 -15.17
C ALA A 38 3.15 -18.90 -15.31
N ASP A 39 3.78 -17.77 -15.00
CA ASP A 39 5.24 -17.69 -14.89
C ASP A 39 5.71 -18.86 -14.02
N PRO A 40 6.59 -19.75 -14.51
CA PRO A 40 7.00 -20.94 -13.76
C PRO A 40 7.67 -20.61 -12.42
N GLY A 41 7.98 -19.33 -12.15
CA GLY A 41 8.54 -18.86 -10.90
C GLY A 41 9.98 -19.32 -10.73
N LYS A 42 10.77 -18.57 -9.95
CA LYS A 42 12.14 -18.99 -9.64
C LYS A 42 12.08 -20.26 -8.79
N GLN A 43 12.68 -21.35 -9.23
CA GLN A 43 12.69 -22.60 -8.44
C GLN A 43 13.80 -22.57 -7.37
N TYR A 44 13.54 -23.21 -6.24
CA TYR A 44 14.50 -23.39 -5.15
C TYR A 44 14.51 -24.86 -4.71
N VAL A 45 15.71 -25.45 -4.62
CA VAL A 45 15.91 -26.80 -4.10
C VAL A 45 16.21 -26.70 -2.61
N VAL A 46 15.31 -27.24 -1.79
CA VAL A 46 15.42 -27.27 -0.33
C VAL A 46 16.68 -28.00 0.08
N ARG A 47 17.50 -27.40 0.95
CA ARG A 47 18.76 -27.97 1.45
C ARG A 47 18.57 -28.62 2.81
N LYS A 48 19.54 -29.42 3.24
CA LYS A 48 19.60 -29.95 4.60
C LYS A 48 19.57 -28.79 5.60
N ASN A 49 18.62 -28.85 6.55
CA ASN A 49 18.34 -27.85 7.59
C ASN A 49 17.65 -26.56 7.13
N ASP A 50 17.19 -26.45 5.88
CA ASP A 50 16.36 -25.31 5.48
C ASP A 50 14.99 -25.35 6.19
N THR A 51 14.51 -24.17 6.58
CA THR A 51 13.12 -23.96 7.01
C THR A 51 12.37 -23.08 6.01
N LEU A 52 11.04 -23.23 5.89
CA LEU A 52 10.23 -22.34 5.05
C LEU A 52 10.40 -20.87 5.45
N THR A 53 10.57 -20.59 6.75
CA THR A 53 10.84 -19.25 7.27
C THR A 53 12.13 -18.65 6.71
N GLU A 54 13.22 -19.42 6.72
CA GLU A 54 14.52 -18.94 6.24
C GLU A 54 14.54 -18.78 4.72
N ILE A 55 13.92 -19.71 3.99
CA ILE A 55 13.77 -19.63 2.55
C ILE A 55 12.92 -18.39 2.20
N ALA A 56 11.74 -18.25 2.81
CA ALA A 56 10.86 -17.12 2.56
C ALA A 56 11.57 -15.78 2.81
N ARG A 57 12.31 -15.68 3.92
CA ARG A 57 13.16 -14.52 4.24
C ARG A 57 14.23 -14.28 3.18
N LYS A 58 14.98 -15.31 2.78
CA LYS A 58 16.07 -15.22 1.79
C LYS A 58 15.56 -14.79 0.42
N HIS A 59 14.34 -15.17 0.09
CA HIS A 59 13.69 -14.88 -1.18
C HIS A 59 12.71 -13.70 -1.10
N GLU A 60 12.68 -12.99 0.03
CA GLU A 60 11.84 -11.81 0.27
C GLU A 60 10.34 -12.04 -0.04
N VAL A 61 9.84 -13.23 0.29
CA VAL A 61 8.42 -13.60 0.22
C VAL A 61 7.90 -13.95 1.63
N SER A 62 6.59 -13.96 1.83
CA SER A 62 6.02 -14.45 3.09
C SER A 62 5.94 -15.98 3.09
N VAL A 63 6.01 -16.59 4.28
CA VAL A 63 5.80 -18.04 4.43
C VAL A 63 4.43 -18.45 3.90
N ALA A 64 3.39 -17.65 4.16
CA ALA A 64 2.04 -17.91 3.66
C ALA A 64 1.95 -17.85 2.13
N ALA A 65 2.60 -16.87 1.48
CA ALA A 65 2.65 -16.80 0.02
C ALA A 65 3.43 -17.97 -0.58
N LEU A 66 4.55 -18.34 0.04
CA LEU A 66 5.37 -19.48 -0.36
C LEU A 66 4.57 -20.79 -0.22
N MET A 67 3.87 -20.99 0.90
CA MET A 67 3.01 -22.15 1.14
C MET A 67 1.86 -22.22 0.13
N LYS A 68 1.12 -21.13 -0.05
CA LYS A 68 -0.01 -21.06 -0.99
C LYS A 68 0.41 -21.35 -2.42
N HIS A 69 1.55 -20.82 -2.85
CA HIS A 69 2.05 -21.01 -4.22
C HIS A 69 2.55 -22.43 -4.47
N ASN A 70 2.95 -23.14 -3.42
CA ASN A 70 3.43 -24.52 -3.48
C ASN A 70 2.41 -25.54 -2.97
N GLN A 71 1.17 -25.11 -2.68
CA GLN A 71 0.09 -25.96 -2.17
C GLN A 71 0.52 -26.75 -0.92
N LEU A 72 1.23 -26.08 0.00
CA LEU A 72 1.68 -26.67 1.27
C LEU A 72 0.68 -26.37 2.38
N ASP A 73 0.13 -27.41 2.98
CA ASP A 73 -0.86 -27.29 4.05
C ASP A 73 -0.24 -27.04 5.44
N GLN A 74 1.06 -27.37 5.62
CA GLN A 74 1.76 -27.18 6.89
C GLN A 74 3.18 -26.61 6.72
N PRO A 75 3.65 -25.71 7.62
CA PRO A 75 4.96 -25.07 7.49
C PRO A 75 6.17 -26.01 7.58
N ASN A 76 6.00 -27.18 8.19
CA ASN A 76 7.08 -28.15 8.43
C ASN A 76 7.15 -29.24 7.34
N TRP A 77 6.40 -29.11 6.25
CA TRP A 77 6.35 -30.11 5.17
C TRP A 77 7.27 -29.74 4.01
N ILE A 78 8.52 -29.43 4.33
CA ILE A 78 9.60 -29.37 3.34
C ILE A 78 10.72 -30.32 3.74
N TYR A 79 11.35 -30.96 2.76
CA TYR A 79 12.44 -31.91 2.97
C TYR A 79 13.60 -31.62 2.01
N PRO A 80 14.85 -31.97 2.39
CA PRO A 80 16.00 -31.76 1.52
C PRO A 80 15.81 -32.45 0.16
N GLY A 81 16.11 -31.72 -0.91
CA GLY A 81 15.88 -32.14 -2.30
C GLY A 81 14.52 -31.77 -2.88
N MET A 82 13.55 -31.34 -2.06
CA MET A 82 12.26 -30.84 -2.54
C MET A 82 12.46 -29.59 -3.39
N VAL A 83 11.87 -29.55 -4.58
CA VAL A 83 11.83 -28.35 -5.41
C VAL A 83 10.56 -27.58 -5.07
N ILE A 84 10.72 -26.36 -4.58
CA ILE A 84 9.63 -25.41 -4.38
C ILE A 84 9.74 -24.28 -5.39
N ARG A 85 8.60 -23.80 -5.87
CA ARG A 85 8.49 -22.60 -6.69
C ARG A 85 8.47 -21.41 -5.77
N ILE A 86 9.50 -20.57 -5.85
CA ILE A 86 9.43 -19.25 -5.25
C ILE A 86 8.43 -18.47 -6.10
N PRO A 87 7.33 -17.95 -5.51
CA PRO A 87 6.40 -17.10 -6.22
C PRO A 87 7.22 -16.04 -6.96
N GLY A 88 7.00 -15.90 -8.27
CA GLY A 88 7.62 -14.84 -9.04
C GLY A 88 7.46 -13.52 -8.28
N SER A 89 8.50 -12.69 -8.29
CA SER A 89 8.38 -11.29 -7.87
C SER A 89 7.42 -10.49 -8.76
N ASP A 90 6.76 -11.15 -9.69
CA ASP A 90 5.70 -10.70 -10.58
C ASP A 90 4.47 -10.34 -9.76
N GLY A 91 4.51 -9.10 -9.28
CA GLY A 91 3.52 -8.56 -8.37
C GLY A 91 4.09 -7.98 -7.08
N ARG A 92 5.37 -7.61 -7.02
CA ARG A 92 5.68 -6.37 -6.31
C ARG A 92 4.94 -5.22 -7.03
N LYS A 93 3.66 -4.99 -6.69
CA LYS A 93 3.38 -3.63 -6.19
C LYS A 93 4.44 -3.46 -5.11
N ALA A 94 5.46 -2.64 -5.37
CA ALA A 94 6.60 -2.52 -4.47
C ALA A 94 6.07 -2.58 -3.03
N ALA A 95 6.51 -3.56 -2.25
CA ALA A 95 6.39 -3.44 -0.81
C ALA A 95 7.21 -2.18 -0.50
N GLY A 96 6.55 -1.01 -0.46
CA GLY A 96 7.21 0.28 -0.65
C GLY A 96 6.52 1.31 -1.59
N SER A 97 5.45 0.96 -2.32
CA SER A 97 4.65 1.97 -3.06
C SER A 97 3.37 2.29 -2.30
N LEU A 98 3.12 3.58 -2.07
CA LEU A 98 1.84 4.07 -1.56
C LEU A 98 0.68 3.58 -2.42
N ASP A 99 -0.45 3.24 -1.79
CA ASP A 99 -1.70 2.99 -2.49
C ASP A 99 -2.01 4.14 -3.46
N ALA A 100 -2.47 3.82 -4.68
CA ALA A 100 -2.64 4.80 -5.74
C ALA A 100 -3.69 5.86 -5.40
N ALA A 101 -4.78 5.47 -4.72
CA ALA A 101 -5.81 6.41 -4.30
C ALA A 101 -5.31 7.31 -3.16
N LEU A 102 -4.55 6.75 -2.21
CA LEU A 102 -3.89 7.54 -1.17
C LEU A 102 -2.88 8.53 -1.79
N ARG A 103 -2.05 8.09 -2.74
CA ARG A 103 -1.10 8.95 -3.44
C ARG A 103 -1.81 10.10 -4.14
N LYS A 104 -2.90 9.82 -4.87
CA LYS A 104 -3.70 10.87 -5.52
C LYS A 104 -4.22 11.90 -4.50
N LYS A 105 -4.70 11.46 -3.33
CA LYS A 105 -5.12 12.37 -2.24
C LYS A 105 -3.97 13.24 -1.73
N LEU A 106 -2.78 12.67 -1.59
CA LEU A 106 -1.59 13.40 -1.13
C LEU A 106 -1.08 14.40 -2.19
N ASP A 107 -1.15 14.04 -3.47
CA ASP A 107 -0.69 14.88 -4.59
C ASP A 107 -1.57 16.13 -4.76
N LEU A 108 -2.86 16.06 -4.40
CA LEU A 108 -3.79 17.20 -4.42
C LEU A 108 -3.49 18.26 -3.35
N ILE A 109 -2.71 17.93 -2.33
CA ILE A 109 -2.40 18.86 -1.24
C ILE A 109 -1.22 19.74 -1.65
N SER A 110 -1.45 21.06 -1.62
CA SER A 110 -0.38 22.04 -1.83
C SER A 110 0.57 22.05 -0.64
N VAL A 111 1.87 21.94 -0.90
CA VAL A 111 2.91 21.90 0.14
C VAL A 111 3.77 23.15 0.02
N PRO A 112 3.82 24.02 1.05
CA PRO A 112 4.66 25.20 1.05
C PRO A 112 6.13 24.83 0.85
N SER A 113 6.81 25.54 -0.06
CA SER A 113 8.21 25.27 -0.32
C SER A 113 9.04 25.51 0.96
N ARG A 114 9.93 24.58 1.29
CA ARG A 114 10.92 24.69 2.37
C ARG A 114 10.37 24.80 3.80
N LYS A 115 9.06 24.68 4.04
CA LYS A 115 8.48 24.67 5.40
C LYS A 115 9.01 23.48 6.21
N TRP A 116 8.91 22.28 5.63
CA TRP A 116 9.27 21.05 6.32
C TRP A 116 10.77 20.78 6.24
N ARG A 117 11.40 20.47 7.38
CA ARG A 117 12.83 20.12 7.51
C ARG A 117 13.06 18.73 8.09
N TYR A 118 12.07 18.17 8.80
CA TYR A 118 12.18 16.85 9.41
C TYR A 118 10.91 16.02 9.20
N VAL A 119 11.08 14.70 9.18
CA VAL A 119 9.98 13.73 9.35
C VAL A 119 10.26 12.99 10.65
N VAL A 120 9.30 13.02 11.59
CA VAL A 120 9.48 12.50 12.95
C VAL A 120 8.54 11.33 13.19
N VAL A 121 9.11 10.17 13.50
CA VAL A 121 8.36 8.94 13.75
C VAL A 121 8.06 8.77 15.25
N HIS A 122 6.80 8.46 15.54
CA HIS A 122 6.24 8.23 16.87
C HIS A 122 5.54 6.87 16.95
N HIS A 123 5.31 6.40 18.16
CA HIS A 123 4.31 5.38 18.46
C HIS A 123 3.16 5.99 19.27
N SER A 124 2.02 5.30 19.38
CA SER A 124 0.92 5.75 20.24
C SER A 124 1.11 5.38 21.71
N ALA A 125 2.02 4.46 22.00
CA ALA A 125 2.18 3.82 23.32
C ALA A 125 0.92 3.08 23.80
N THR A 126 0.07 2.66 22.87
CA THR A 126 -1.17 1.91 23.13
C THR A 126 -1.21 0.63 22.29
N GLU A 127 -1.86 -0.42 22.77
CA GLU A 127 -2.03 -1.68 22.02
C GLU A 127 -3.00 -1.55 20.83
N ALA A 128 -3.98 -0.66 20.96
CA ALA A 128 -4.98 -0.35 19.95
C ALA A 128 -5.19 1.17 19.86
N GLY A 129 -5.71 1.63 18.73
CA GLY A 129 -5.98 3.05 18.54
C GLY A 129 -6.45 3.38 17.14
N SER A 130 -7.03 4.57 17.01
CA SER A 130 -7.42 5.14 15.73
C SER A 130 -7.06 6.62 15.65
N ALA A 131 -6.91 7.14 14.43
CA ALA A 131 -6.67 8.57 14.22
C ALA A 131 -7.78 9.44 14.83
N ALA A 132 -9.04 9.00 14.74
CA ALA A 132 -10.18 9.68 15.35
C ALA A 132 -10.12 9.65 16.88
N GLY A 133 -9.74 8.50 17.47
CA GLY A 133 -9.54 8.38 18.92
C GLY A 133 -8.42 9.27 19.42
N MET A 134 -7.30 9.32 18.69
CA MET A 134 -6.18 10.23 18.98
C MET A 134 -6.59 11.70 18.81
N ASP A 135 -7.33 12.06 17.77
CA ASP A 135 -7.82 13.43 17.57
C ASP A 135 -8.66 13.89 18.77
N ARG A 136 -9.63 13.06 19.16
CA ARG A 136 -10.48 13.30 20.34
C ARG A 136 -9.65 13.49 21.61
N TYR A 137 -8.73 12.57 21.92
CA TYR A 137 -7.84 12.69 23.07
C TYR A 137 -7.03 13.99 23.05
N HIS A 138 -6.49 14.38 21.88
CA HIS A 138 -5.73 15.64 21.79
C HIS A 138 -6.61 16.87 22.01
N ARG A 139 -7.87 16.87 21.58
CA ARG A 139 -8.81 17.98 21.82
C ARG A 139 -9.25 18.05 23.27
N GLU A 140 -9.70 16.92 23.81
CA GLU A 140 -10.38 16.84 25.10
C GLU A 140 -9.39 16.86 26.27
N GLU A 141 -8.33 16.04 26.21
CA GLU A 141 -7.39 15.84 27.34
C GLU A 141 -6.13 16.71 27.23
N ARG A 142 -5.76 17.11 26.01
CA ARG A 142 -4.56 17.92 25.75
C ARG A 142 -4.88 19.35 25.33
N HIS A 143 -6.17 19.69 25.22
CA HIS A 143 -6.68 21.01 24.84
C HIS A 143 -6.04 21.56 23.55
N MET A 144 -5.75 20.67 22.60
CA MET A 144 -5.18 21.03 21.30
C MET A 144 -6.32 21.43 20.37
N GLU A 145 -6.48 22.73 20.13
CA GLU A 145 -7.54 23.28 19.25
C GLU A 145 -7.53 22.65 17.85
N ASN A 146 -6.34 22.38 17.31
CA ASN A 146 -6.15 21.73 16.00
C ASN A 146 -6.23 20.19 16.05
N GLY A 147 -6.64 19.63 17.19
CA GLY A 147 -6.80 18.19 17.42
C GLY A 147 -5.52 17.40 17.21
N LEU A 148 -5.64 16.30 16.46
CA LEU A 148 -4.61 15.28 16.23
C LEU A 148 -3.21 15.90 16.12
N ALA A 149 -2.33 15.58 17.06
CA ALA A 149 -0.96 16.11 17.14
C ALA A 149 -0.09 15.79 15.91
N TYR A 150 -0.42 14.71 15.19
CA TYR A 150 0.35 14.15 14.09
C TYR A 150 -0.23 14.53 12.73
N HIS A 151 0.64 14.55 11.72
CA HIS A 151 0.25 14.75 10.34
C HIS A 151 -0.32 13.47 9.73
N PHE A 152 0.18 12.32 10.18
CA PHE A 152 -0.23 11.01 9.72
C PHE A 152 -0.31 10.00 10.87
N VAL A 153 -1.22 9.03 10.74
CA VAL A 153 -1.33 7.87 11.64
C VAL A 153 -1.34 6.58 10.83
N ILE A 154 -0.62 5.55 11.27
CA ILE A 154 -0.56 4.23 10.63
C ILE A 154 -1.11 3.16 11.58
N GLY A 155 -2.15 2.45 11.14
CA GLY A 155 -2.83 1.41 11.93
C GLY A 155 -2.02 0.13 12.08
N ASN A 156 -2.23 -0.61 13.18
CA ASN A 156 -1.61 -1.92 13.45
C ASN A 156 -2.58 -3.11 13.29
N GLY A 157 -3.84 -2.86 12.91
CA GLY A 157 -4.90 -3.88 12.86
C GLY A 157 -5.92 -3.77 13.99
N HIS A 158 -5.62 -3.03 15.07
CA HIS A 158 -6.49 -2.90 16.24
C HIS A 158 -6.99 -1.44 16.36
N GLY A 159 -8.23 -1.20 15.91
CA GLY A 159 -8.84 0.14 15.84
C GLY A 159 -8.63 0.86 14.49
N MET A 160 -7.59 0.49 13.75
CA MET A 160 -7.37 0.83 12.34
C MET A 160 -6.86 -0.40 11.61
N ARG A 161 -7.17 -0.53 10.31
CA ARG A 161 -6.61 -1.61 9.48
C ARG A 161 -5.09 -1.57 9.50
N ASP A 162 -4.45 -2.73 9.53
CA ASP A 162 -2.99 -2.85 9.60
C ASP A 162 -2.32 -2.26 8.35
N GLY A 163 -1.39 -1.32 8.57
CA GLY A 163 -0.71 -0.55 7.53
C GLY A 163 -1.52 0.62 6.95
N ASP A 164 -2.78 0.80 7.35
CA ASP A 164 -3.60 1.87 6.77
C ASP A 164 -3.12 3.25 7.22
N ILE A 165 -2.91 4.15 6.27
CA ILE A 165 -2.39 5.50 6.53
C ILE A 165 -3.55 6.49 6.54
N THR A 166 -3.79 7.12 7.68
CA THR A 166 -4.71 8.25 7.80
C THR A 166 -3.96 9.57 7.62
N ILE A 167 -4.47 10.43 6.73
CA ILE A 167 -4.02 11.82 6.57
C ILE A 167 -4.74 12.70 7.60
N GLY A 168 -4.01 13.25 8.55
CA GLY A 168 -4.53 14.17 9.57
C GLY A 168 -4.75 15.60 9.05
N ASN A 169 -5.51 16.40 9.82
CA ASN A 169 -5.83 17.76 9.41
C ASN A 169 -4.59 18.64 9.24
N ARG A 170 -3.58 18.45 10.10
CA ARG A 170 -2.32 19.19 10.05
C ARG A 170 -1.60 19.03 8.70
N TRP A 171 -1.68 17.85 8.07
CA TRP A 171 -1.16 17.72 6.71
C TRP A 171 -2.07 18.35 5.66
N ARG A 172 -3.40 18.19 5.76
CA ARG A 172 -4.33 18.75 4.76
C ARG A 172 -4.25 20.27 4.68
N GLU A 173 -4.14 20.91 5.84
CA GLU A 173 -4.11 22.37 5.99
C GLU A 173 -2.69 22.91 6.17
N GLN A 174 -1.67 22.03 6.15
CA GLN A 174 -0.27 22.37 6.33
C GLN A 174 0.00 23.13 7.65
N LEU A 175 -0.74 22.79 8.72
CA LEU A 175 -0.56 23.33 10.06
C LEU A 175 0.69 22.76 10.72
N ASP A 176 1.25 23.48 11.68
CA ASP A 176 2.41 23.03 12.47
C ASP A 176 2.09 21.75 13.24
N GLY A 177 3.11 20.97 13.62
CA GLY A 177 2.93 19.81 14.48
C GLY A 177 2.43 20.17 15.89
N GLY A 178 1.99 19.16 16.64
CA GLY A 178 1.78 19.28 18.08
C GLY A 178 2.39 18.10 18.84
N HIS A 179 3.45 17.52 18.29
CA HIS A 179 3.96 16.20 18.66
C HIS A 179 5.38 16.22 19.25
N LEU A 180 6.01 17.39 19.35
CA LEU A 180 7.28 17.62 20.05
C LEU A 180 7.07 18.62 21.17
N ALA A 181 7.95 18.59 22.17
CA ALA A 181 7.95 19.58 23.27
C ALA A 181 8.38 20.99 22.84
N SER A 182 8.93 21.16 21.62
CA SER A 182 9.31 22.46 21.07
C SER A 182 8.41 22.87 19.92
N GLU A 183 7.74 24.02 20.07
CA GLU A 183 6.98 24.68 19.00
C GLU A 183 7.85 24.96 17.77
N SER A 184 9.09 25.43 17.98
CA SER A 184 10.03 25.69 16.88
C SER A 184 10.39 24.43 16.08
N LEU A 185 10.37 23.25 16.71
CA LEU A 185 10.54 21.97 16.01
C LEU A 185 9.25 21.54 15.33
N ASN A 186 8.12 21.66 16.01
CA ASN A 186 6.79 21.38 15.45
C ASN A 186 6.51 22.16 14.17
N ALA A 187 6.91 23.44 14.09
CA ALA A 187 6.75 24.29 12.91
C ALA A 187 7.50 23.81 11.66
N LYS A 188 8.52 22.94 11.84
CA LYS A 188 9.39 22.44 10.77
C LYS A 188 9.42 20.91 10.67
N SER A 189 8.55 20.20 11.37
CA SER A 189 8.56 18.73 11.40
C SER A 189 7.20 18.11 11.07
N ILE A 190 7.22 17.09 10.21
CA ILE A 190 6.06 16.26 9.89
C ILE A 190 6.05 15.06 10.84
N GLY A 191 5.07 14.99 11.74
CA GLY A 191 4.87 13.86 12.65
C GLY A 191 4.07 12.70 12.04
N ILE A 192 4.61 11.48 12.13
CA ILE A 192 3.94 10.23 11.77
C ILE A 192 3.85 9.36 13.02
N CYS A 193 2.63 8.99 13.44
CA CYS A 193 2.42 8.09 14.58
C CYS A 193 2.00 6.70 14.10
N LEU A 194 2.65 5.66 14.58
CA LEU A 194 2.19 4.28 14.39
C LEU A 194 1.41 3.86 15.64
N VAL A 195 0.23 3.26 15.46
CA VAL A 195 -0.49 2.64 16.57
C VAL A 195 0.34 1.47 17.11
N GLY A 196 0.60 1.43 18.41
CA GLY A 196 1.38 0.37 19.05
C GLY A 196 2.22 0.86 20.23
N ASN A 197 2.65 -0.08 21.07
CA ASN A 197 3.63 0.15 22.13
C ASN A 197 4.95 -0.56 21.81
N PHE A 198 5.80 0.08 21.02
CA PHE A 198 7.07 -0.54 20.63
C PHE A 198 8.18 -0.55 21.70
N ASP A 199 7.85 -0.28 22.96
CA ASP A 199 8.71 -0.75 24.06
C ASP A 199 8.52 -2.25 24.33
N GLN A 200 7.37 -2.81 23.98
CA GLN A 200 6.98 -4.20 24.25
C GLN A 200 7.11 -5.10 23.01
N GLU A 201 6.75 -4.57 21.84
CA GLU A 201 6.71 -5.33 20.58
C GLU A 201 7.32 -4.57 19.39
N ARG A 202 7.54 -5.25 18.27
CA ARG A 202 7.95 -4.58 17.02
C ARG A 202 6.71 -4.10 16.25
N PRO A 203 6.81 -3.01 15.47
CA PRO A 203 5.77 -2.66 14.51
C PRO A 203 5.51 -3.80 13.53
N THR A 204 4.28 -3.92 13.04
CA THR A 204 3.94 -4.94 12.04
C THR A 204 4.72 -4.72 10.74
N GLN A 205 4.85 -5.77 9.92
CA GLN A 205 5.47 -5.64 8.60
C GLN A 205 4.70 -4.66 7.70
N LYS A 206 3.35 -4.63 7.78
CA LYS A 206 2.53 -3.71 6.98
C LYS A 206 2.66 -2.27 7.45
N GLN A 207 2.79 -2.03 8.76
CA GLN A 207 3.12 -0.72 9.29
C GLN A 207 4.46 -0.23 8.76
N MET A 208 5.50 -1.06 8.82
CA MET A 208 6.83 -0.69 8.34
C MET A 208 6.86 -0.41 6.83
N ALA A 209 6.19 -1.23 6.01
CA ALA A 209 6.08 -1.01 4.57
C ALA A 209 5.34 0.30 4.24
N SER A 210 4.28 0.60 4.98
CA SER A 210 3.49 1.82 4.81
C SER A 210 4.27 3.05 5.26
N LEU A 211 5.00 2.94 6.37
CA LEU A 211 5.91 3.98 6.86
C LEU A 211 7.02 4.28 5.85
N GLN A 212 7.70 3.26 5.31
CA GLN A 212 8.72 3.44 4.27
C GLN A 212 8.15 4.16 3.04
N SER A 213 6.99 3.70 2.56
CA SER A 213 6.33 4.29 1.38
C SER A 213 5.98 5.76 1.60
N LEU A 214 5.40 6.07 2.77
CA LEU A 214 5.00 7.43 3.15
C LEU A 214 6.21 8.34 3.34
N VAL A 215 7.23 7.88 4.06
CA VAL A 215 8.46 8.67 4.26
C VAL A 215 9.14 8.92 2.92
N GLY A 216 9.30 7.90 2.06
CA GLY A 216 9.87 8.07 0.73
C GLY A 216 9.11 9.09 -0.13
N TYR A 217 7.77 9.08 -0.07
CA TYR A 217 6.94 10.10 -0.70
C TYR A 217 7.20 11.50 -0.14
N LEU A 218 7.18 11.66 1.19
CA LEU A 218 7.36 12.95 1.86
C LEU A 218 8.75 13.54 1.61
N LEU A 219 9.79 12.70 1.60
CA LEU A 219 11.15 13.12 1.29
C LEU A 219 11.23 13.73 -0.11
N LYS A 220 10.66 13.07 -1.12
CA LYS A 220 10.59 13.60 -2.49
C LYS A 220 9.74 14.87 -2.55
N ARG A 221 8.53 14.83 -1.98
CA ARG A 221 7.55 15.93 -2.02
C ARG A 221 8.08 17.21 -1.36
N CYS A 222 8.85 17.06 -0.28
CA CYS A 222 9.40 18.17 0.51
C CYS A 222 10.87 18.48 0.19
N ARG A 223 11.48 17.78 -0.78
CA ARG A 223 12.91 17.91 -1.16
C ARG A 223 13.86 17.70 0.03
N LEU A 224 13.60 16.64 0.82
CA LEU A 224 14.40 16.23 1.96
C LEU A 224 15.21 14.97 1.64
N SER A 225 16.31 14.77 2.36
CA SER A 225 17.11 13.54 2.30
C SER A 225 16.83 12.63 3.50
N ALA A 226 17.30 11.39 3.44
CA ALA A 226 17.10 10.41 4.53
C ALA A 226 17.64 10.87 5.90
N SER A 227 18.58 11.82 5.97
CA SER A 227 19.07 12.37 7.24
C SER A 227 18.07 13.26 7.97
N ALA A 228 17.03 13.73 7.26
CA ALA A 228 15.90 14.49 7.81
C ALA A 228 14.91 13.60 8.59
N VAL A 229 15.00 12.28 8.43
CA VAL A 229 14.16 11.34 9.18
C VAL A 229 14.73 11.18 10.58
N LYS A 230 13.91 11.46 11.59
CA LYS A 230 14.23 11.34 13.01
C LYS A 230 13.18 10.51 13.71
N THR A 231 13.56 9.86 14.79
CA THR A 231 12.58 9.40 15.76
C THR A 231 12.27 10.50 16.78
N HIS A 232 11.16 10.38 17.50
CA HIS A 232 10.83 11.33 18.58
C HIS A 232 11.99 11.47 19.58
N GLN A 233 12.53 10.36 20.08
CA GLN A 233 13.70 10.33 20.97
C GLN A 233 14.93 11.07 20.42
N GLN A 234 15.18 11.04 19.10
CA GLN A 234 16.38 11.63 18.51
C GLN A 234 16.36 13.16 18.40
N ILE A 235 15.17 13.77 18.39
CA ILE A 235 15.02 15.21 18.11
C ILE A 235 14.33 15.98 19.25
N ASN A 236 13.61 15.30 20.15
CA ASN A 236 12.89 15.98 21.21
C ASN A 236 13.87 16.57 22.24
N PRO A 237 13.69 17.83 22.67
CA PRO A 237 14.52 18.41 23.72
C PRO A 237 14.25 17.77 25.10
N VAL A 238 13.04 17.24 25.31
CA VAL A 238 12.69 16.49 26.52
C VAL A 238 12.88 15.01 26.25
N HIS A 239 13.55 14.31 27.17
CA HIS A 239 13.78 12.88 27.00
C HIS A 239 12.46 12.11 26.83
N THR A 240 12.47 11.15 25.92
CA THR A 240 11.37 10.21 25.70
C THR A 240 11.92 8.90 25.17
N ARG A 241 11.22 7.79 25.45
CA ARG A 241 11.50 6.50 24.81
C ARG A 241 10.82 6.36 23.44
N CYS A 242 9.82 7.20 23.14
CA CYS A 242 9.10 7.16 21.88
C CYS A 242 10.08 7.22 20.70
N PRO A 243 9.99 6.29 19.72
CA PRO A 243 8.87 5.43 19.39
C PRO A 243 8.96 4.04 20.02
N GLY A 244 9.81 3.84 21.03
CA GLY A 244 9.98 2.60 21.77
C GLY A 244 11.25 1.83 21.39
N ARG A 245 11.81 1.08 22.35
CA ARG A 245 13.12 0.40 22.21
C ARG A 245 13.18 -0.65 21.10
N GLN A 246 12.04 -1.22 20.69
CA GLN A 246 11.96 -2.24 19.65
C GLN A 246 11.69 -1.63 18.25
N PHE A 247 11.49 -0.32 18.13
CA PHE A 247 11.30 0.33 16.85
C PHE A 247 12.61 0.30 16.01
N PRO A 248 12.60 -0.27 14.78
CA PRO A 248 13.82 -0.49 14.00
C PRO A 248 14.26 0.76 13.21
N ALA A 249 14.59 1.85 13.92
CA ALA A 249 14.92 3.15 13.31
C ALA A 249 16.09 3.09 12.31
N ARG A 250 17.12 2.29 12.60
CA ARG A 250 18.29 2.12 11.73
C ARG A 250 17.90 1.46 10.40
N ASP A 251 17.03 0.46 10.44
CA ASP A 251 16.61 -0.27 9.25
C ASP A 251 15.71 0.59 8.37
N LEU A 252 14.83 1.38 8.99
CA LEU A 252 14.05 2.40 8.27
C LEU A 252 14.97 3.36 7.51
N VAL A 253 15.95 3.99 8.18
CA VAL A 253 16.83 4.97 7.51
C VAL A 253 17.69 4.30 6.44
N LYS A 254 18.17 3.07 6.65
CA LYS A 254 18.94 2.32 5.64
C LYS A 254 18.11 2.09 4.37
N SER A 255 16.85 1.70 4.52
CA SER A 255 15.96 1.42 3.39
C SER A 255 15.58 2.64 2.54
N LEU A 256 15.83 3.86 3.05
CA LEU A 256 15.54 5.11 2.34
C LEU A 256 16.75 5.67 1.58
N LYS A 257 17.91 5.04 1.71
CA LYS A 257 19.18 5.47 1.07
C LYS A 257 19.51 4.69 -0.21
N SER A 258 18.75 3.64 -0.50
CA SER A 258 18.79 2.80 -1.70
C SER A 258 17.81 3.30 -2.74
#